data_AF-A0A0J9UUN4-F1
#
_entry.id   AF-A0A0J9UUN4-F1
#
_cell.length_a   1.000
_cell.length_b   1.000
_cell.length_c   1.000
_cell.angle_alpha   90.00
_cell.angle_beta   90.00
_cell.angle_gamma   90.00
#
_symmetry.space_group_name_H-M   'P 1'
#
loop_
_entity.id
_entity.type
_entity.pdbx_description
1 polymer ?
#
loop_
_entity_poly.entity_id
_entity_poly.type
_entity_poly.pdbx_seq_one_letter_code
_entity_poly.pdbx_strand_id
1 'polypeptide(L)'
;MSQLNGEIAKWKKEYPFLINTWNLYEEFNKPVVGDEQILFYDTTCQVVLGRANKSNENYKNVCMKLMKNLGVYSNELRPKNPSNERCKTINYWLYYVTNMTVIPAEIIKTIFEQSNKIAFSGKNQHICFNTYDEEIINPLKIIKLYNLQDNIETFLSTLKKKGSADYCSCKKYIYDCVNIYKDMNDTYCTDPDDRNNKNKSTCDMLSAFNWIYTEYLFKKIDIGEKIPSLLSEEKEYIDECLSAQRSVAETTTQHNLD
;
A
#
# COMPACT_ATOMS: atom_id res chain seq x y z
N MET A 1 9.77 -4.98 12.65
CA MET A 1 9.04 -5.79 11.64
C MET A 1 7.84 -6.55 12.18
N SER A 2 7.83 -7.06 13.44
CA SER A 2 6.61 -7.66 14.03
C SER A 2 5.46 -6.66 14.15
N GLN A 3 5.78 -5.38 14.40
CA GLN A 3 4.81 -4.28 14.41
C GLN A 3 4.02 -4.18 13.10
N LEU A 4 4.70 -4.27 11.93
CA LEU A 4 4.02 -4.24 10.63
C LEU A 4 3.07 -5.42 10.44
N ASN A 5 3.43 -6.61 10.94
CA ASN A 5 2.51 -7.76 10.89
C ASN A 5 1.25 -7.51 11.73
N GLY A 6 1.39 -6.85 12.89
CA GLY A 6 0.24 -6.44 13.71
C GLY A 6 -0.69 -5.47 12.98
N GLU A 7 -0.13 -4.45 12.31
CA GLU A 7 -0.90 -3.51 11.49
C GLU A 7 -1.60 -4.19 10.32
N ILE A 8 -0.90 -5.06 9.58
CA ILE A 8 -1.49 -5.83 8.48
C ILE A 8 -2.66 -6.70 8.97
N ALA A 9 -2.50 -7.38 10.12
CA ALA A 9 -3.56 -8.19 10.71
C ALA A 9 -4.80 -7.34 11.07
N LYS A 10 -4.57 -6.12 11.59
CA LYS A 10 -5.64 -5.15 11.86
C LYS A 10 -6.33 -4.72 10.57
N TRP A 11 -5.59 -4.38 9.51
CA TRP A 11 -6.19 -3.98 8.23
C TRP A 11 -6.98 -5.10 7.57
N LYS A 12 -6.52 -6.35 7.65
CA LYS A 12 -7.28 -7.53 7.19
C LYS A 12 -8.63 -7.67 7.90
N LYS A 13 -8.69 -7.33 9.19
CA LYS A 13 -9.93 -7.37 9.97
C LYS A 13 -10.84 -6.17 9.67
N GLU A 14 -10.27 -4.97 9.53
CA GLU A 14 -11.05 -3.74 9.30
C GLU A 14 -11.55 -3.60 7.85
N TYR A 15 -10.77 -4.08 6.89
CA TYR A 15 -11.02 -3.94 5.45
C TYR A 15 -10.78 -5.26 4.72
N PRO A 16 -11.57 -6.31 5.02
CA PRO A 16 -11.39 -7.66 4.46
C PRO A 16 -11.54 -7.72 2.94
N PHE A 17 -12.32 -6.83 2.33
CA PHE A 17 -12.48 -6.76 0.86
C PHE A 17 -11.16 -6.47 0.10
N LEU A 18 -10.12 -5.95 0.78
CA LEU A 18 -8.76 -5.72 0.23
C LEU A 18 -7.77 -6.85 0.58
N ILE A 19 -8.26 -8.05 0.90
CA ILE A 19 -7.42 -9.17 1.37
C ILE A 19 -6.24 -9.49 0.44
N ASN A 20 -6.40 -9.34 -0.88
CA ASN A 20 -5.33 -9.59 -1.84
C ASN A 20 -4.16 -8.62 -1.66
N THR A 21 -4.44 -7.33 -1.47
CA THR A 21 -3.44 -6.28 -1.18
C THR A 21 -2.73 -6.57 0.14
N TRP A 22 -3.46 -6.92 1.18
CA TRP A 22 -2.89 -7.23 2.50
C TRP A 22 -2.07 -8.51 2.50
N ASN A 23 -2.46 -9.51 1.71
CA ASN A 23 -1.68 -10.74 1.53
C ASN A 23 -0.35 -10.47 0.83
N LEU A 24 -0.30 -9.54 -0.13
CA LEU A 24 0.98 -9.11 -0.74
C LEU A 24 1.89 -8.45 0.29
N TYR A 25 1.38 -7.52 1.11
CA TYR A 25 2.18 -6.90 2.17
C TYR A 25 2.72 -7.92 3.18
N GLU A 26 1.89 -8.90 3.56
CA GLU A 26 2.31 -10.00 4.44
C GLU A 26 3.39 -10.87 3.78
N GLU A 27 3.21 -11.24 2.50
CA GLU A 27 4.18 -11.98 1.70
C GLU A 27 5.53 -11.25 1.65
N PHE A 28 5.51 -9.93 1.41
CA PHE A 28 6.70 -9.11 1.36
C PHE A 28 7.44 -9.09 2.69
N ASN A 29 6.70 -9.09 3.81
CA ASN A 29 7.27 -9.07 5.14
C ASN A 29 7.75 -10.45 5.64
N LYS A 30 7.42 -11.55 4.96
CA LYS A 30 7.95 -12.87 5.32
C LYS A 30 9.49 -12.86 5.27
N PRO A 31 10.18 -13.52 6.23
CA PRO A 31 11.62 -13.66 6.16
C PRO A 31 12.06 -14.47 4.94
N VAL A 32 13.35 -14.39 4.62
CA VAL A 32 14.00 -15.35 3.73
C VAL A 32 14.05 -16.71 4.45
N VAL A 33 13.79 -17.80 3.73
CA VAL A 33 13.77 -19.16 4.28
C VAL A 33 14.65 -20.06 3.42
N GLY A 34 15.37 -20.99 4.05
CA GLY A 34 16.30 -21.92 3.41
C GLY A 34 17.74 -21.44 3.51
N ASP A 35 18.64 -22.32 3.94
CA ASP A 35 20.01 -21.96 4.34
C ASP A 35 20.80 -21.32 3.20
N GLU A 36 20.69 -21.86 1.98
CA GLU A 36 21.36 -21.30 0.80
C GLU A 36 20.85 -19.89 0.45
N GLN A 37 19.54 -19.66 0.53
CA GLN A 37 18.94 -18.34 0.28
C GLN A 37 19.35 -17.36 1.37
N ILE A 38 19.30 -17.79 2.63
CA ILE A 38 19.71 -16.96 3.77
C ILE A 38 21.17 -16.53 3.59
N LEU A 39 22.07 -17.47 3.30
CA LEU A 39 23.48 -17.18 3.05
C LEU A 39 23.68 -16.23 1.86
N PHE A 40 22.99 -16.48 0.75
CA PHE A 40 23.06 -15.63 -0.44
C PHE A 40 22.62 -14.20 -0.15
N TYR A 41 21.43 -14.01 0.43
CA TYR A 41 20.91 -12.68 0.69
C TYR A 41 21.68 -11.97 1.80
N ASP A 42 22.13 -12.67 2.84
CA ASP A 42 22.93 -12.08 3.92
C ASP A 42 24.26 -11.56 3.38
N THR A 43 25.03 -12.40 2.68
CA THR A 43 26.32 -12.00 2.09
C THR A 43 26.17 -10.88 1.07
N THR A 44 25.16 -10.96 0.20
CA THR A 44 24.87 -9.91 -0.78
C THR A 44 24.50 -8.60 -0.11
N CYS A 45 23.62 -8.63 0.90
CA CYS A 45 23.20 -7.43 1.62
C CYS A 45 24.35 -6.81 2.42
N GLN A 46 25.27 -7.58 2.99
CA GLN A 46 26.46 -7.03 3.65
C GLN A 46 27.33 -6.23 2.67
N VAL A 47 27.44 -6.68 1.41
CA VAL A 47 28.17 -5.96 0.35
C VAL A 47 27.40 -4.70 -0.06
N VAL A 48 26.10 -4.82 -0.33
CA VAL A 48 25.22 -3.71 -0.77
C VAL A 48 25.16 -2.59 0.27
N LEU A 49 25.04 -2.94 1.56
CA LEU A 49 24.98 -1.97 2.65
C LEU A 49 26.34 -1.30 2.92
N GLY A 50 27.44 -1.96 2.55
CA GLY A 50 28.79 -1.47 2.76
C GLY A 50 29.23 -1.47 4.24
N ARG A 51 30.50 -1.12 4.48
CA ARG A 51 31.13 -1.23 5.80
C ARG A 51 30.40 -0.47 6.91
N ALA A 52 29.83 0.69 6.59
CA ALA A 52 29.16 1.54 7.56
C ALA A 52 27.83 0.95 8.07
N ASN A 53 27.12 0.19 7.23
CA ASN A 53 25.75 -0.25 7.52
C ASN A 53 25.59 -1.77 7.64
N LYS A 54 26.59 -2.57 7.25
CA LYS A 54 26.48 -4.04 7.24
C LYS A 54 26.22 -4.68 8.60
N SER A 55 26.57 -4.02 9.70
CA SER A 55 26.32 -4.48 11.07
C SER A 55 24.94 -4.07 11.60
N ASN A 56 24.18 -3.27 10.85
CA ASN A 56 22.82 -2.89 11.22
C ASN A 56 21.85 -4.00 10.81
N GLU A 57 21.44 -4.80 11.79
CA GLU A 57 20.55 -5.95 11.58
C GLU A 57 19.18 -5.55 11.01
N ASN A 58 18.65 -4.36 11.34
CA ASN A 58 17.41 -3.88 10.75
C ASN A 58 17.56 -3.61 9.25
N TYR A 59 18.64 -2.93 8.85
CA TYR A 59 18.89 -2.63 7.43
C TYR A 59 19.17 -3.89 6.63
N LYS A 60 19.90 -4.84 7.23
CA LYS A 60 20.13 -6.16 6.65
C LYS A 60 18.83 -6.91 6.40
N ASN A 61 17.93 -6.95 7.40
CA ASN A 61 16.63 -7.60 7.28
C ASN A 61 15.75 -6.94 6.20
N VAL A 62 15.73 -5.60 6.14
CA VAL A 62 15.03 -4.86 5.07
C VAL A 62 15.61 -5.20 3.70
N CYS A 63 16.93 -5.16 3.56
CA CYS A 63 17.64 -5.51 2.33
C CYS A 63 17.28 -6.92 1.86
N MET A 64 17.41 -7.94 2.73
CA MET A 64 17.15 -9.33 2.37
C MET A 64 15.70 -9.52 1.90
N LYS A 65 14.73 -8.91 2.59
CA LYS A 65 13.32 -8.97 2.18
C LYS A 65 13.08 -8.27 0.85
N LEU A 66 13.62 -7.07 0.66
CA LEU A 66 13.46 -6.31 -0.57
C LEU A 66 14.06 -7.08 -1.76
N MET A 67 15.31 -7.55 -1.67
CA MET A 67 15.97 -8.34 -2.72
C MET A 67 15.19 -9.63 -3.04
N LYS A 68 14.63 -10.29 -2.02
CA LYS A 68 13.73 -11.44 -2.19
C LYS A 68 12.48 -11.10 -2.99
N ASN A 69 11.84 -9.97 -2.69
CA ASN A 69 10.62 -9.55 -3.37
C ASN A 69 10.88 -9.02 -4.80
N LEU A 70 12.10 -8.52 -5.05
CA LEU A 70 12.60 -8.14 -6.38
C LEU A 70 13.04 -9.33 -7.23
N GLY A 71 13.09 -10.54 -6.65
CA GLY A 71 13.38 -11.78 -7.39
C GLY A 71 14.86 -11.99 -7.70
N VAL A 72 15.77 -11.45 -6.88
CA VAL A 72 17.22 -11.53 -7.15
C VAL A 72 17.75 -12.96 -7.15
N TYR A 73 17.26 -13.81 -6.23
CA TYR A 73 17.59 -15.23 -6.22
C TYR A 73 16.56 -16.00 -7.04
N SER A 74 16.97 -16.52 -8.21
CA SER A 74 16.10 -17.28 -9.10
C SER A 74 16.18 -18.78 -8.81
N ASN A 75 15.07 -19.36 -8.37
CA ASN A 75 14.83 -20.81 -8.47
C ASN A 75 13.73 -21.02 -9.53
N GLU A 76 13.69 -22.19 -10.17
CA GLU A 76 12.77 -22.51 -11.28
C GLU A 76 11.26 -22.32 -10.96
N LEU A 77 10.90 -22.06 -9.70
CA LEU A 77 9.53 -22.01 -9.18
C LEU A 77 8.92 -20.59 -9.05
N ARG A 78 9.62 -19.51 -9.43
CA ARG A 78 9.07 -18.14 -9.42
C ARG A 78 9.19 -17.45 -10.77
N PRO A 79 8.19 -16.64 -11.19
CA PRO A 79 8.33 -15.79 -12.37
C PRO A 79 9.59 -14.93 -12.22
N LYS A 80 10.46 -14.95 -13.23
CA LYS A 80 11.76 -14.26 -13.20
C LYS A 80 11.66 -12.76 -12.94
N ASN A 81 10.50 -12.15 -13.21
CA ASN A 81 10.28 -10.72 -12.99
C ASN A 81 8.92 -10.50 -12.30
N PRO A 82 8.85 -9.62 -11.28
CA PRO A 82 7.57 -9.12 -10.75
C PRO A 82 6.77 -8.38 -11.83
N SER A 83 5.43 -8.38 -11.75
CA SER A 83 4.60 -7.54 -12.61
C SER A 83 4.72 -6.05 -12.23
N ASN A 84 4.34 -5.15 -13.15
CA ASN A 84 4.23 -3.71 -12.87
C ASN A 84 3.42 -3.42 -11.58
N GLU A 85 2.29 -4.11 -11.41
CA GLU A 85 1.42 -3.99 -10.23
C GLU A 85 2.12 -4.45 -8.96
N ARG A 86 2.88 -5.55 -9.04
CA ARG A 86 3.67 -6.03 -7.91
C ARG A 86 4.79 -5.05 -7.56
N CYS A 87 5.47 -4.46 -8.54
CA CYS A 87 6.48 -3.43 -8.31
C CYS A 87 5.89 -2.20 -7.61
N LYS A 88 4.71 -1.72 -8.04
CA LYS A 88 3.99 -0.63 -7.36
C LYS A 88 3.68 -0.99 -5.91
N THR A 89 3.13 -2.19 -5.68
CA THR A 89 2.77 -2.65 -4.34
C THR A 89 4.01 -2.81 -3.43
N ILE A 90 5.15 -3.25 -3.97
CA ILE A 90 6.45 -3.27 -3.25
C ILE A 90 6.86 -1.86 -2.84
N ASN A 91 6.73 -0.88 -3.74
CA ASN A 91 7.03 0.52 -3.42
C ASN A 91 6.12 1.08 -2.33
N TYR A 92 4.83 0.73 -2.32
CA TYR A 92 3.90 1.14 -1.25
C TYR A 92 4.26 0.50 0.09
N TRP A 93 4.63 -0.79 0.07
CA TRP A 93 5.12 -1.48 1.25
C TRP A 93 6.36 -0.81 1.85
N LEU A 94 7.24 -0.24 1.03
CA LEU A 94 8.46 0.42 1.51
C LEU A 94 8.17 1.63 2.39
N TYR A 95 7.12 2.41 2.13
CA TYR A 95 6.77 3.53 3.01
C TYR A 95 6.42 3.09 4.44
N TYR A 96 5.78 1.92 4.59
CA TYR A 96 5.55 1.35 5.92
C TYR A 96 6.85 0.87 6.57
N VAL A 97 7.73 0.25 5.79
CA VAL A 97 9.02 -0.26 6.26
C VAL A 97 9.94 0.87 6.68
N THR A 98 10.09 1.91 5.86
CA THR A 98 10.97 3.05 6.13
C THR A 98 10.48 3.83 7.34
N ASN A 99 9.16 4.03 7.45
CA ASN A 99 8.56 4.69 8.63
C ASN A 99 8.81 3.91 9.93
N MET A 100 8.87 2.57 9.89
CA MET A 100 9.10 1.75 11.09
C MET A 100 10.56 1.47 11.42
N THR A 101 11.44 1.45 10.41
CA THR A 101 12.85 1.06 10.58
C THR A 101 13.82 2.24 10.51
N VAL A 102 13.35 3.41 10.08
CA VAL A 102 14.14 4.64 9.89
C VAL A 102 15.35 4.38 8.98
N ILE A 103 15.16 3.54 7.95
CA ILE A 103 16.20 3.28 6.94
C ILE A 103 16.26 4.44 5.94
N PRO A 104 17.45 5.02 5.66
CA PRO A 104 17.59 6.10 4.69
C PRO A 104 17.17 5.73 3.28
N ALA A 105 16.57 6.67 2.56
CA ALA A 105 16.12 6.51 1.17
C ALA A 105 17.26 6.06 0.24
N GLU A 106 18.46 6.60 0.43
CA GLU A 106 19.64 6.27 -0.40
C GLU A 106 20.06 4.80 -0.24
N ILE A 107 19.84 4.20 0.94
CA ILE A 107 20.07 2.77 1.14
C ILE A 107 19.03 1.95 0.36
N ILE A 108 17.74 2.32 0.41
CA ILE A 108 16.69 1.65 -0.37
C ILE A 108 17.00 1.73 -1.86
N LYS A 109 17.34 2.91 -2.37
CA LYS A 109 17.76 3.13 -3.76
C LYS A 109 18.95 2.24 -4.15
N THR A 110 19.98 2.19 -3.30
CA THR A 110 21.14 1.32 -3.51
C THR A 110 20.72 -0.15 -3.60
N ILE A 111 19.80 -0.61 -2.74
CA ILE A 111 19.30 -2.00 -2.78
C ILE A 111 18.59 -2.28 -4.11
N PHE A 112 17.73 -1.39 -4.61
CA PHE A 112 17.09 -1.57 -5.92
C PHE A 112 18.10 -1.64 -7.06
N GLU A 113 19.05 -0.70 -7.11
CA GLU A 113 20.06 -0.65 -8.17
C GLU A 113 20.90 -1.92 -8.21
N GLN A 114 21.36 -2.40 -7.05
CA GLN A 114 22.15 -3.63 -6.98
C GLN A 114 21.31 -4.88 -7.25
N SER A 115 20.06 -4.91 -6.77
CA SER A 115 19.11 -5.99 -7.09
C SER A 115 18.91 -6.12 -8.58
N ASN A 116 18.68 -5.00 -9.27
CA ASN A 116 18.44 -4.98 -10.70
C ASN A 116 19.69 -5.39 -11.50
N LYS A 117 20.90 -5.01 -11.04
CA LYS A 117 22.16 -5.47 -11.64
C LYS A 117 22.36 -6.98 -11.52
N ILE A 118 21.98 -7.57 -10.39
CA ILE A 118 22.16 -9.01 -10.12
C ILE A 118 21.07 -9.82 -10.83
N ALA A 119 19.80 -9.41 -10.73
CA ALA A 119 18.66 -10.15 -11.25
C ALA A 119 18.54 -10.11 -12.79
N PHE A 120 19.02 -9.04 -13.43
CA PHE A 120 18.66 -8.71 -14.81
C PHE A 120 19.86 -8.55 -15.75
N SER A 121 20.80 -9.49 -15.71
CA SER A 121 21.96 -9.54 -16.62
C SER A 121 21.62 -9.95 -18.08
N GLY A 122 20.33 -10.15 -18.42
CA GLY A 122 19.85 -10.50 -19.78
C GLY A 122 19.06 -9.40 -20.49
N LYS A 123 19.09 -9.39 -21.83
CA LYS A 123 18.25 -8.51 -22.67
C LYS A 123 16.78 -8.94 -22.55
N ASN A 124 15.88 -8.05 -22.12
CA ASN A 124 14.41 -8.19 -22.01
C ASN A 124 13.82 -8.62 -20.66
N GLN A 125 14.51 -8.42 -19.53
CA GLN A 125 13.88 -8.63 -18.22
C GLN A 125 13.24 -7.35 -17.68
N HIS A 126 12.04 -7.49 -17.11
CA HIS A 126 11.26 -6.38 -16.54
C HIS A 126 11.86 -5.97 -15.19
N ILE A 127 12.19 -4.68 -15.07
CA ILE A 127 12.87 -4.08 -13.92
C ILE A 127 11.85 -3.39 -13.03
N CYS A 128 11.84 -3.69 -11.72
CA CYS A 128 11.17 -2.83 -10.74
C CYS A 128 12.07 -1.63 -10.45
N PHE A 129 11.53 -0.43 -10.65
CA PHE A 129 12.20 0.80 -10.24
C PHE A 129 11.78 1.20 -8.82
N ASN A 130 12.72 1.82 -8.10
CA ASN A 130 12.42 2.50 -6.85
C ASN A 130 11.62 3.78 -7.17
N THR A 131 10.43 3.90 -6.61
CA THR A 131 9.58 5.10 -6.69
C THR A 131 9.29 5.65 -5.28
N TYR A 132 10.10 5.26 -4.29
CA TYR A 132 10.09 5.87 -2.96
C TYR A 132 10.62 7.30 -3.07
N ASP A 133 9.87 8.23 -2.49
CA ASP A 133 10.15 9.64 -2.48
C ASP A 133 10.03 10.16 -1.04
N GLU A 134 11.14 10.67 -0.51
CA GLU A 134 11.23 11.19 0.86
C GLU A 134 10.61 12.59 1.01
N GLU A 135 10.32 13.27 -0.10
CA GLU A 135 9.67 14.60 -0.11
C GLU A 135 8.15 14.49 0.07
N ILE A 136 7.59 13.28 0.06
CA ILE A 136 6.17 13.08 0.32
C ILE A 136 5.86 13.35 1.80
N ILE A 137 4.94 14.27 2.02
CA ILE A 137 4.42 14.61 3.33
C ILE A 137 3.41 13.55 3.75
N ASN A 138 3.55 13.02 4.97
CA ASN A 138 2.66 11.99 5.54
C ASN A 138 2.45 10.78 4.59
N PRO A 139 3.51 10.06 4.20
CA PRO A 139 3.43 9.04 3.16
C PRO A 139 2.44 7.92 3.44
N LEU A 140 2.20 7.57 4.71
CA LEU A 140 1.20 6.54 5.05
C LEU A 140 -0.23 6.95 4.70
N LYS A 141 -0.55 8.26 4.76
CA LYS A 141 -1.83 8.80 4.29
C LYS A 141 -1.93 8.64 2.76
N ILE A 142 -0.87 8.97 2.02
CA ILE A 142 -0.80 8.81 0.56
C ILE A 142 -0.94 7.33 0.15
N ILE A 143 -0.26 6.41 0.84
CA ILE A 143 -0.38 4.98 0.53
C ILE A 143 -1.80 4.46 0.77
N LYS A 144 -2.54 4.98 1.75
CA LYS A 144 -3.96 4.67 1.90
C LYS A 144 -4.77 5.12 0.67
N LEU A 145 -4.48 6.30 0.10
CA LEU A 145 -5.10 6.75 -1.15
C LEU A 145 -4.77 5.83 -2.34
N TYR A 146 -3.50 5.43 -2.47
CA TYR A 146 -3.06 4.54 -3.55
C TYR A 146 -3.61 3.12 -3.46
N ASN A 147 -3.81 2.60 -2.26
CA ASN A 147 -4.51 1.33 -2.08
C ASN A 147 -5.95 1.39 -2.60
N LEU A 148 -6.63 2.55 -2.54
CA LEU A 148 -7.89 2.72 -3.25
C LEU A 148 -7.68 2.81 -4.76
N GLN A 149 -6.80 3.72 -5.20
CA GLN A 149 -6.52 4.02 -6.60
C GLN A 149 -6.23 2.75 -7.43
N ASP A 150 -5.33 1.90 -6.93
CA ASP A 150 -4.86 0.72 -7.67
C ASP A 150 -5.77 -0.50 -7.50
N ASN A 151 -6.82 -0.41 -6.66
CA ASN A 151 -7.79 -1.49 -6.45
C ASN A 151 -9.22 -1.06 -6.80
N ILE A 152 -9.40 -0.05 -7.68
CA ILE A 152 -10.72 0.52 -8.01
C ILE A 152 -11.76 -0.53 -8.40
N GLU A 153 -11.39 -1.53 -9.19
CA GLU A 153 -12.33 -2.59 -9.60
C GLU A 153 -12.82 -3.42 -8.40
N THR A 154 -11.96 -3.62 -7.39
CA THR A 154 -12.35 -4.22 -6.11
C THR A 154 -13.33 -3.32 -5.34
N PHE A 155 -13.12 -2.00 -5.33
CA PHE A 155 -14.06 -1.06 -4.72
C PHE A 155 -15.42 -1.07 -5.44
N LEU A 156 -15.44 -0.95 -6.76
CA LEU A 156 -16.65 -0.97 -7.58
C LEU A 156 -17.45 -2.27 -7.38
N SER A 157 -16.78 -3.41 -7.45
CA SER A 157 -17.44 -4.72 -7.26
C SER A 157 -17.92 -4.93 -5.82
N THR A 158 -17.27 -4.34 -4.83
CA THR A 158 -17.70 -4.39 -3.42
C THR A 158 -18.90 -3.49 -3.16
N LEU A 159 -18.94 -2.29 -3.75
CA LEU A 159 -20.08 -1.36 -3.62
C LEU A 159 -21.38 -1.94 -4.20
N LYS A 160 -21.29 -2.86 -5.18
CA LYS A 160 -22.47 -3.59 -5.72
C LYS A 160 -23.12 -4.55 -4.72
N LYS A 161 -22.43 -4.92 -3.63
CA LYS A 161 -22.90 -5.90 -2.63
C LYS A 161 -23.56 -5.19 -1.43
N LYS A 162 -24.49 -4.27 -1.69
CA LYS A 162 -25.19 -3.48 -0.67
C LYS A 162 -25.69 -4.33 0.51
N GLY A 163 -25.54 -3.80 1.72
CA GLY A 163 -25.98 -4.47 2.96
C GLY A 163 -25.00 -5.51 3.54
N SER A 164 -23.90 -5.83 2.85
CA SER A 164 -22.86 -6.73 3.40
C SER A 164 -21.87 -6.01 4.32
N ALA A 165 -21.15 -6.76 5.16
CA ALA A 165 -20.05 -6.20 5.98
C ALA A 165 -18.92 -5.61 5.11
N ASP A 166 -18.63 -6.24 3.97
CA ASP A 166 -17.66 -5.75 2.99
C ASP A 166 -18.10 -4.43 2.37
N TYR A 167 -19.39 -4.26 2.08
CA TYR A 167 -19.95 -3.00 1.60
C TYR A 167 -19.70 -1.85 2.58
N CYS A 168 -19.98 -2.06 3.86
CA CYS A 168 -19.81 -1.02 4.87
C CYS A 168 -18.34 -0.70 5.17
N SER A 169 -17.47 -1.71 5.24
CA SER A 169 -16.03 -1.49 5.39
C SER A 169 -15.42 -0.80 4.16
N CYS A 170 -15.90 -1.12 2.95
CA CYS A 170 -15.52 -0.44 1.71
C CYS A 170 -15.92 1.04 1.72
N LYS A 171 -17.17 1.37 2.06
CA LYS A 171 -17.60 2.77 2.20
C LYS A 171 -16.77 3.48 3.25
N LYS A 172 -16.58 2.91 4.45
CA LYS A 172 -15.72 3.50 5.48
C LYS A 172 -14.33 3.84 4.94
N TYR A 173 -13.70 2.94 4.19
CA TYR A 173 -12.39 3.18 3.58
C TYR A 173 -12.43 4.37 2.61
N ILE A 174 -13.45 4.45 1.75
CA ILE A 174 -13.64 5.56 0.80
C ILE A 174 -13.76 6.90 1.56
N TYR A 175 -14.59 6.96 2.61
CA TYR A 175 -14.75 8.19 3.41
C TYR A 175 -13.43 8.61 4.07
N ASP A 176 -12.67 7.66 4.62
CA ASP A 176 -11.35 7.96 5.18
C ASP A 176 -10.41 8.53 4.11
N CYS A 177 -10.41 7.96 2.90
CA CYS A 177 -9.60 8.46 1.77
C CYS A 177 -10.02 9.88 1.35
N VAL A 178 -11.32 10.17 1.25
CA VAL A 178 -11.82 11.51 0.91
C VAL A 178 -11.41 12.53 1.98
N ASN A 179 -11.53 12.18 3.26
CA ASN A 179 -11.12 13.06 4.36
C ASN A 179 -9.61 13.31 4.33
N ILE A 180 -8.80 12.27 4.11
CA ILE A 180 -7.35 12.40 3.95
C ILE A 180 -7.01 13.31 2.77
N TYR A 181 -7.64 13.10 1.61
CA TYR A 181 -7.41 13.91 0.43
C TYR A 181 -7.71 15.39 0.70
N LYS A 182 -8.88 15.71 1.26
CA LYS A 182 -9.29 17.09 1.55
C LYS A 182 -8.32 17.76 2.54
N ASP A 183 -8.06 17.09 3.67
CA ASP A 183 -7.10 17.55 4.69
C ASP A 183 -5.73 17.87 4.08
N MET A 184 -5.17 16.94 3.30
CA MET A 184 -3.84 17.14 2.71
C MET A 184 -3.85 18.17 1.58
N ASN A 185 -4.87 18.19 0.73
CA ASN A 185 -4.97 19.13 -0.37
C ASN A 185 -5.12 20.57 0.14
N ASP A 186 -5.96 20.77 1.17
CA ASP A 186 -6.22 22.09 1.75
C ASP A 186 -5.04 22.59 2.58
N THR A 187 -4.28 21.67 3.18
CA THR A 187 -3.09 22.04 3.99
C THR A 187 -1.86 22.31 3.13
N TYR A 188 -1.62 21.50 2.10
CA TYR A 188 -0.33 21.47 1.39
C TYR A 188 -0.39 21.89 -0.07
N CYS A 189 -1.59 22.03 -0.67
CA CYS A 189 -1.72 22.20 -2.11
C CYS A 189 -2.68 23.34 -2.49
N THR A 190 -2.86 24.35 -1.65
CA THR A 190 -3.68 25.54 -1.97
C THR A 190 -2.88 26.61 -2.68
N ASP A 191 -1.61 26.82 -2.31
CA ASP A 191 -0.74 27.85 -2.91
C ASP A 191 -0.08 27.32 -4.20
N PRO A 192 0.00 28.11 -5.29
CA PRO A 192 0.74 27.74 -6.49
C PRO A 192 2.22 27.39 -6.24
N ASP A 193 2.90 28.06 -5.30
CA ASP A 193 4.29 27.77 -4.94
C ASP A 193 4.42 26.42 -4.22
N ASP A 194 3.44 26.06 -3.40
CA ASP A 194 3.42 24.74 -2.75
C ASP A 194 3.26 23.63 -3.80
N ARG A 195 2.37 23.82 -4.78
CA ARG A 195 2.16 22.86 -5.88
C ARG A 195 3.36 22.71 -6.80
N ASN A 196 4.06 23.81 -7.07
CA ASN A 196 5.11 23.83 -8.08
C ASN A 196 6.50 23.58 -7.51
N ASN A 197 6.72 23.85 -6.23
CA ASN A 197 8.04 23.78 -5.61
C ASN A 197 8.01 23.00 -4.29
N LYS A 198 7.46 23.56 -3.21
CA LYS A 198 7.69 23.05 -1.85
C LYS A 198 7.12 21.66 -1.57
N ASN A 199 5.89 21.41 -2.05
CA ASN A 199 5.13 20.20 -1.77
C ASN A 199 4.82 19.44 -3.05
N LYS A 200 5.60 19.68 -4.12
CA LYS A 200 5.31 19.23 -5.48
C LYS A 200 5.01 17.73 -5.54
N SER A 201 5.86 16.89 -4.98
CA SER A 201 5.65 15.43 -4.96
C SER A 201 4.31 15.06 -4.31
N THR A 202 3.99 15.65 -3.15
CA THR A 202 2.72 15.39 -2.46
C THR A 202 1.52 15.85 -3.30
N CYS A 203 1.58 17.05 -3.88
CA CYS A 203 0.48 17.60 -4.68
C CYS A 203 0.27 16.88 -6.02
N ASP A 204 1.34 16.42 -6.66
CA ASP A 204 1.26 15.62 -7.88
C ASP A 204 0.54 14.27 -7.59
N MET A 205 0.83 13.64 -6.44
CA MET A 205 0.15 12.41 -6.03
C MET A 205 -1.32 12.62 -5.67
N LEU A 206 -1.65 13.70 -4.96
CA LEU A 206 -3.04 14.06 -4.67
C LEU A 206 -3.82 14.36 -5.97
N SER A 207 -3.19 15.04 -6.92
CA SER A 207 -3.80 15.34 -8.23
C SER A 207 -4.11 14.07 -9.01
N ALA A 208 -3.18 13.10 -9.03
CA ALA A 208 -3.40 11.80 -9.65
C ALA A 208 -4.55 11.03 -8.99
N PHE A 209 -4.58 11.00 -7.65
CA PHE A 209 -5.67 10.39 -6.90
C PHE A 209 -7.03 11.05 -7.21
N ASN A 210 -7.09 12.39 -7.24
CA ASN A 210 -8.31 13.13 -7.55
C ASN A 210 -8.89 12.73 -8.93
N TRP A 211 -8.02 12.69 -9.94
CA TRP A 211 -8.42 12.28 -11.28
C TRP A 211 -8.94 10.84 -11.30
N ILE A 212 -8.18 9.90 -10.71
CA ILE A 212 -8.57 8.50 -10.68
C ILE A 212 -9.89 8.29 -9.91
N TYR A 213 -10.01 8.86 -8.72
CA TYR A 213 -11.22 8.79 -7.90
C TYR A 213 -12.43 9.33 -8.65
N THR A 214 -12.30 10.51 -9.25
CA THR A 214 -13.41 11.18 -9.93
C THR A 214 -13.85 10.42 -11.18
N GLU A 215 -12.90 10.06 -12.05
CA GLU A 215 -13.22 9.47 -13.36
C GLU A 215 -13.57 7.98 -13.30
N TYR A 216 -12.93 7.22 -12.40
CA TYR A 216 -13.00 5.76 -12.41
C TYR A 216 -13.75 5.17 -11.23
N LEU A 217 -13.91 5.90 -10.13
CA LEU A 217 -14.75 5.46 -9.01
C LEU A 217 -16.07 6.26 -8.99
N PHE A 218 -16.02 7.55 -8.70
CA PHE A 218 -17.21 8.39 -8.47
C PHE A 218 -18.18 8.41 -9.64
N LYS A 219 -17.70 8.61 -10.88
CA LYS A 219 -18.57 8.62 -12.08
C LYS A 219 -19.05 7.22 -12.50
N LYS A 220 -18.42 6.15 -12.01
CA LYS A 220 -18.70 4.76 -12.45
C LYS A 220 -19.54 3.96 -11.46
N ILE A 221 -19.85 4.49 -10.28
CA ILE A 221 -20.77 3.83 -9.36
C ILE A 221 -22.19 3.76 -9.96
N ASP A 222 -22.93 2.72 -9.63
CA ASP A 222 -24.28 2.52 -10.14
C ASP A 222 -25.24 3.64 -9.68
N ILE A 223 -26.27 3.92 -10.48
CA ILE A 223 -27.29 4.92 -10.19
C ILE A 223 -27.94 4.60 -8.82
N GLY A 224 -27.76 5.49 -7.84
CA GLY A 224 -28.29 5.33 -6.49
C GLY A 224 -27.32 4.76 -5.46
N GLU A 225 -26.06 4.46 -5.82
CA GLU A 225 -24.97 4.38 -4.84
C GLU A 225 -24.45 5.80 -4.54
N LYS A 226 -24.13 6.08 -3.27
CA LYS A 226 -23.64 7.39 -2.83
C LYS A 226 -22.33 7.23 -2.10
N ILE A 227 -21.29 7.81 -2.68
CA ILE A 227 -19.98 8.01 -2.06
C ILE A 227 -19.67 9.51 -2.04
N PRO A 228 -18.83 9.99 -1.11
CA PRO A 228 -18.59 11.42 -0.96
C PRO A 228 -17.81 11.97 -2.16
N SER A 229 -18.16 13.18 -2.58
CA SER A 229 -17.36 13.90 -3.56
C SER A 229 -16.09 14.44 -2.91
N LEU A 230 -15.01 14.50 -3.69
CA LEU A 230 -13.77 15.20 -3.27
C LEU A 230 -13.97 16.71 -3.17
N LEU A 231 -15.00 17.26 -3.82
CA LEU A 231 -15.26 18.70 -3.91
C LEU A 231 -16.44 19.19 -3.06
N SER A 232 -17.33 18.31 -2.58
CA SER A 232 -18.48 18.74 -1.76
C SER A 232 -18.15 18.71 -0.28
N GLU A 233 -18.76 19.59 0.51
CA GLU A 233 -18.63 19.58 1.99
C GLU A 233 -19.49 18.51 2.67
N GLU A 234 -20.16 17.64 1.90
CA GLU A 234 -21.10 16.65 2.47
C GLU A 234 -20.37 15.67 3.39
N LYS A 235 -20.76 15.68 4.66
CA LYS A 235 -20.24 14.82 5.73
C LYS A 235 -21.13 13.60 6.01
N GLU A 236 -22.06 13.26 5.10
CA GLU A 236 -23.12 12.29 5.42
C GLU A 236 -22.59 10.85 5.58
N TYR A 237 -22.34 10.49 6.83
CA TYR A 237 -21.94 9.17 7.27
C TYR A 237 -23.19 8.35 7.63
N ILE A 238 -23.46 7.30 6.86
CA ILE A 238 -23.88 6.00 7.39
C ILE A 238 -25.25 5.97 8.10
N ASP A 239 -26.35 6.16 7.39
CA ASP A 239 -27.63 5.61 7.86
C ASP A 239 -27.76 4.13 7.48
N GLU A 240 -27.40 3.79 6.24
CA GLU A 240 -27.56 2.43 5.67
C GLU A 240 -26.61 1.38 6.26
N CYS A 241 -25.47 1.82 6.80
CA CYS A 241 -24.49 0.92 7.43
C CYS A 241 -24.67 0.79 8.96
N LEU A 242 -25.37 1.73 9.61
CA LEU A 242 -25.75 1.62 11.02
C LEU A 242 -26.86 0.57 11.19
N SER A 243 -27.80 0.50 10.25
CA SER A 243 -28.86 -0.51 10.25
C SER A 243 -28.33 -1.94 10.03
N ALA A 244 -27.35 -2.12 9.13
CA ALA A 244 -26.70 -3.41 8.88
C ALA A 244 -25.86 -3.92 10.08
N GLN A 245 -25.27 -3.03 10.87
CA GLN A 245 -24.53 -3.42 12.09
C GLN A 245 -25.48 -3.86 13.23
N ARG A 246 -26.66 -3.24 13.33
CA ARG A 246 -27.68 -3.60 14.34
C ARG A 246 -28.29 -4.97 14.05
N SER A 247 -28.62 -5.28 12.79
CA SER A 247 -29.20 -6.58 12.42
C SER A 247 -28.22 -7.75 12.64
N VAL A 248 -26.93 -7.57 12.37
CA VAL A 248 -25.89 -8.58 12.65
C VAL A 248 -25.73 -8.79 14.15
N ALA A 249 -25.75 -7.71 14.95
CA ALA A 249 -25.67 -7.83 16.41
C ALA A 249 -26.87 -8.59 16.98
N GLU A 250 -28.09 -8.27 16.55
CA GLU A 250 -29.34 -8.93 16.99
C GLU A 250 -29.34 -10.43 16.67
N THR A 251 -28.91 -10.81 15.45
CA THR A 251 -28.81 -12.22 15.02
C THR A 251 -27.78 -13.01 15.83
N THR A 252 -26.69 -12.36 16.25
CA THR A 252 -25.62 -13.00 17.05
C THR A 252 -26.05 -13.20 18.51
N THR A 253 -26.88 -12.33 19.06
CA THR A 253 -27.49 -12.53 20.38
C THR A 253 -28.53 -13.64 20.40
N GLN A 254 -29.31 -13.80 19.33
CA GLN A 254 -30.31 -14.86 19.25
C GLN A 254 -29.67 -16.26 19.20
N HIS A 255 -28.53 -16.40 18.53
CA HIS A 255 -27.84 -17.69 18.37
C HIS A 255 -27.06 -18.16 19.61
N ASN A 256 -26.88 -17.29 20.63
CA ASN A 256 -26.21 -17.62 21.89
C ASN A 256 -27.21 -17.86 23.05
N LEU A 257 -28.51 -17.87 22.76
CA LEU A 257 -29.59 -18.10 23.72
C LEU A 257 -30.36 -19.41 23.47
N ASP A 258 -29.94 -20.21 22.48
CA ASP A 258 -30.47 -21.55 22.16
C ASP A 258 -29.46 -22.66 22.47
#